data_AF-A0A7U5YN03-F1
#
_entry.id   AF-A0A7U5YN03-F1
#
_cell.length_a   1.000
_cell.length_b   1.000
_cell.length_c   1.000
_cell.angle_alpha   90.00
_cell.angle_beta   90.00
_cell.angle_gamma   90.00
#
_symmetry.space_group_name_H-M   'P 1'
#
loop_
_entity.id
_entity.type
_entity.pdbx_description
1 polymer ?
#
loop_
_entity_poly.entity_id
_entity_poly.type
_entity_poly.pdbx_seq_one_letter_code
_entity_poly.pdbx_strand_id
1 'polypeptide(L)'
;MIIEKEYALVDATARLNTDLRDYENEINRAASVTFGNDLTGIVIYQFSFIIRVRTNDEKIKHGLLVNFGKNIARQVSSLCESAMRYYPNEKHKPSRQLFRCLK
;
A
#
# COMPACT_ATOMS: atom_id res chain seq x y z
N MET A 1 4.57 -20.37 -3.64
CA MET A 1 4.13 -20.00 -2.28
C MET A 1 3.17 -18.82 -2.36
N ILE A 2 2.24 -18.67 -1.42
CA ILE A 2 1.42 -17.46 -1.28
C ILE A 2 1.92 -16.68 -0.07
N ILE A 3 2.23 -15.40 -0.26
CA ILE A 3 2.62 -14.49 0.82
C ILE A 3 1.50 -13.48 1.02
N GLU A 4 1.12 -13.28 2.28
CA GLU A 4 0.20 -12.22 2.67
C GLU A 4 0.97 -10.98 3.15
N LYS A 5 0.48 -9.80 2.79
CA LYS A 5 0.99 -8.53 3.31
C LYS A 5 -0.14 -7.63 3.75
N GLU A 6 -0.11 -7.21 5.02
CA GLU A 6 -1.10 -6.29 5.57
C GLU A 6 -0.57 -4.86 5.53
N TYR A 7 -1.41 -3.93 5.07
CA TYR A 7 -1.10 -2.52 4.95
C TYR A 7 -2.10 -1.66 5.71
N ALA A 8 -1.62 -0.60 6.34
CA ALA A 8 -2.44 0.42 6.96
C ALA A 8 -1.87 1.81 6.70
N LEU A 9 -2.69 2.86 6.81
CA LEU A 9 -2.21 4.23 6.74
C LEU A 9 -1.14 4.48 7.82
N VAL A 10 -0.10 5.22 7.45
CA VAL A 10 0.99 5.57 8.37
C VAL A 10 0.56 6.63 9.38
N ASP A 11 -0.35 7.53 8.97
CA ASP A 11 -0.92 8.55 9.84
C ASP A 11 -2.00 7.93 10.74
N ALA A 12 -1.79 8.05 12.06
CA ALA A 12 -2.66 7.41 13.03
C ALA A 12 -4.05 8.05 13.08
N THR A 13 -4.15 9.36 12.85
CA THR A 13 -5.40 10.11 12.88
C THR A 13 -6.22 9.81 11.63
N ALA A 14 -5.62 9.87 10.45
CA ALA A 14 -6.27 9.51 9.19
C ALA A 14 -6.72 8.05 9.22
N ARG A 15 -5.90 7.14 9.77
CA ARG A 15 -6.30 5.74 9.94
C ARG A 15 -7.57 5.54 10.78
N LEU A 16 -7.87 6.42 11.74
CA LEU A 16 -9.11 6.33 12.54
C LEU A 16 -10.32 6.98 11.86
N ASN A 17 -10.08 7.90 10.91
CA ASN A 17 -11.12 8.73 10.30
C ASN A 17 -11.38 8.40 8.82
N THR A 18 -10.59 7.50 8.23
CA THR A 18 -10.73 7.05 6.84
C THR A 18 -11.18 5.60 6.80
N ASP A 19 -12.24 5.33 6.06
CA ASP A 19 -12.65 3.98 5.70
C ASP A 19 -11.96 3.58 4.39
N LEU A 20 -11.03 2.62 4.44
CA LEU A 20 -10.30 2.18 3.25
C LEU A 20 -11.19 1.43 2.25
N ARG A 21 -12.39 0.99 2.65
CA ARG A 21 -13.37 0.38 1.72
C ARG A 21 -13.89 1.38 0.69
N ASP A 22 -13.90 2.67 1.02
CA ASP A 22 -14.26 3.74 0.07
C ASP A 22 -13.25 3.85 -1.07
N TYR A 23 -12.05 3.29 -0.89
CA TYR A 23 -10.95 3.28 -1.88
C TYR A 23 -10.72 1.88 -2.48
N GLU A 24 -11.72 1.00 -2.41
CA GLU A 24 -11.60 -0.39 -2.86
C GLU A 24 -11.16 -0.49 -4.33
N ASN A 25 -11.72 0.33 -5.20
CA ASN A 25 -11.41 0.31 -6.63
C ASN A 25 -9.95 0.73 -6.89
N GLU A 26 -9.48 1.76 -6.20
CA GLU A 26 -8.13 2.30 -6.29
C GLU A 26 -7.09 1.30 -5.78
N ILE A 27 -7.36 0.67 -4.63
CA ILE A 27 -6.51 -0.36 -4.03
C ILE A 27 -6.43 -1.57 -4.96
N ASN A 28 -7.57 -2.07 -5.45
CA ASN A 28 -7.62 -3.20 -6.38
C ASN A 28 -6.87 -2.90 -7.68
N ARG A 29 -7.07 -1.71 -8.26
CA ARG A 29 -6.38 -1.30 -9.48
C ARG A 29 -4.87 -1.21 -9.27
N ALA A 30 -4.43 -0.58 -8.18
CA ALA A 30 -3.00 -0.46 -7.88
C ALA A 30 -2.33 -1.82 -7.72
N ALA A 31 -2.98 -2.75 -7.00
CA ALA A 31 -2.46 -4.09 -6.79
C ALA A 31 -2.46 -4.91 -8.09
N SER A 32 -3.53 -4.83 -8.89
CA SER A 32 -3.62 -5.53 -10.18
C SER A 32 -2.53 -5.06 -11.15
N VAL A 33 -2.27 -3.75 -11.22
CA VAL A 33 -1.19 -3.19 -12.05
C VAL A 33 0.18 -3.62 -11.56
N THR A 34 0.40 -3.72 -10.25
CA THR A 34 1.72 -4.05 -9.71
C THR A 34 2.02 -5.55 -9.75
N PHE A 35 1.07 -6.39 -9.37
CA PHE A 35 1.30 -7.83 -9.20
C PHE A 35 0.75 -8.68 -10.36
N GLY A 36 -0.14 -8.13 -11.20
CA GLY A 36 -0.68 -8.83 -12.37
C GLY A 36 -1.25 -10.21 -12.01
N ASN A 37 -0.82 -11.23 -12.74
CA ASN A 37 -1.25 -12.62 -12.54
C ASN A 37 -0.76 -13.24 -11.22
N ASP A 38 0.22 -12.62 -10.55
CA ASP A 38 0.70 -13.07 -9.25
C ASP A 38 -0.20 -12.61 -8.10
N LEU A 39 -1.11 -11.65 -8.35
CA LEU A 39 -2.13 -11.28 -7.37
C LEU A 39 -3.15 -12.41 -7.23
N THR A 40 -3.26 -12.97 -6.03
CA THR A 40 -4.18 -14.08 -5.74
C THR A 40 -5.40 -13.68 -4.92
N GLY A 41 -5.37 -12.49 -4.31
CA GLY A 41 -6.52 -11.95 -3.61
C GLY A 41 -6.22 -10.66 -2.86
N ILE A 42 -7.28 -9.91 -2.56
CA ILE A 42 -7.25 -8.70 -1.74
C ILE A 42 -8.44 -8.75 -0.80
N VAL A 43 -8.22 -8.38 0.45
CA VAL A 43 -9.30 -8.17 1.43
C VAL A 43 -9.11 -6.77 2.02
N ILE A 44 -10.15 -5.95 1.94
CA ILE A 44 -10.11 -4.56 2.40
C ILE A 44 -11.01 -4.42 3.62
N TYR A 45 -10.41 -3.98 4.71
CA TYR A 45 -11.09 -3.64 5.95
C TYR A 45 -11.17 -2.13 6.08
N GLN A 46 -11.90 -1.67 7.08
CA GLN A 46 -12.04 -0.24 7.36
C GLN A 46 -10.69 0.47 7.56
N PHE A 47 -9.74 -0.16 8.27
CA PHE A 47 -8.49 0.50 8.69
C PHE A 47 -7.20 -0.14 8.14
N SER A 48 -7.33 -1.25 7.42
CA SER A 48 -6.21 -1.95 6.79
C SER A 48 -6.69 -2.72 5.56
N PHE A 49 -5.75 -3.19 4.74
CA PHE A 49 -6.04 -4.16 3.70
C PHE A 49 -4.93 -5.20 3.63
N ILE A 50 -5.29 -6.40 3.19
CA ILE A 50 -4.38 -7.52 3.01
C ILE A 50 -4.30 -7.84 1.52
N ILE A 51 -3.09 -7.93 0.98
CA ILE A 51 -2.85 -8.50 -0.36
C ILE A 51 -2.27 -9.91 -0.22
N ARG A 52 -2.64 -10.79 -1.15
CA ARG A 52 -2.11 -12.14 -1.27
C ARG A 52 -1.40 -12.27 -2.60
N VAL A 53 -0.10 -12.55 -2.58
CA VAL A 53 0.73 -12.60 -3.79
C VAL A 53 1.41 -13.96 -3.90
N ARG A 54 1.24 -14.58 -5.07
CA ARG A 54 1.97 -15.79 -5.45
C ARG A 54 3.41 -15.42 -5.78
N THR A 55 4.36 -16.17 -5.25
CA THR A 55 5.77 -16.01 -5.60
C THR A 55 6.49 -17.36 -5.53
N ASN A 56 7.53 -17.50 -6.35
CA ASN A 56 8.47 -18.62 -6.29
C ASN A 56 9.62 -18.36 -5.30
N ASP A 57 9.79 -17.11 -4.88
CA ASP A 57 10.79 -16.68 -3.90
C ASP A 57 10.24 -16.80 -2.47
N GLU A 58 11.12 -16.91 -1.48
CA GLU A 58 10.76 -16.90 -0.05
C GLU A 58 10.12 -15.57 0.42
N LYS A 59 10.29 -14.49 -0.36
CA LYS A 59 9.74 -13.17 -0.06
C LYS A 59 9.36 -12.40 -1.31
N ILE A 60 8.45 -11.44 -1.19
CA ILE A 60 8.17 -10.47 -2.26
C ILE A 60 9.37 -9.53 -2.41
N LYS A 61 9.82 -9.30 -3.65
CA LYS A 61 10.95 -8.41 -3.95
C LYS A 61 10.66 -7.00 -3.44
N HIS A 62 11.64 -6.40 -2.74
CA HIS A 62 11.49 -5.06 -2.16
C HIS A 62 11.09 -4.00 -3.19
N GLY A 63 11.72 -3.99 -4.38
CA GLY A 63 11.39 -3.05 -5.45
C GLY A 63 9.92 -3.15 -5.92
N LEU A 64 9.32 -4.35 -5.86
CA LEU A 64 7.92 -4.54 -6.22
C LEU A 64 6.99 -3.92 -5.17
N LEU A 65 7.31 -4.08 -3.88
CA LEU A 65 6.58 -3.45 -2.78
C LEU A 65 6.69 -1.92 -2.84
N VAL A 66 7.87 -1.38 -3.21
CA VAL A 66 8.07 0.06 -3.42
C VAL A 66 7.21 0.56 -4.58
N ASN A 67 7.15 -0.18 -5.69
CA ASN A 67 6.30 0.18 -6.83
C ASN A 67 4.81 0.11 -6.48
N PHE A 68 4.39 -0.88 -5.70
CA PHE A 68 3.02 -0.97 -5.19
C PHE A 68 2.66 0.28 -4.38
N GLY A 69 3.50 0.65 -3.42
CA GLY A 69 3.31 1.85 -2.59
C GLY A 69 3.20 3.14 -3.41
N LYS A 70 3.97 3.27 -4.49
CA LYS A 70 3.87 4.41 -5.42
C LYS A 70 2.56 4.38 -6.22
N ASN A 71 2.18 3.21 -6.72
CA ASN A 71 0.99 3.06 -7.55
C ASN A 71 -0.28 3.34 -6.75
N ILE A 72 -0.41 2.79 -5.54
CA ILE A 72 -1.57 3.05 -4.69
C ILE A 72 -1.66 4.54 -4.34
N ALA A 73 -0.54 5.18 -3.93
CA ALA A 73 -0.53 6.62 -3.66
C ALA A 73 -0.96 7.46 -4.87
N ARG A 74 -0.65 7.04 -6.10
CA ARG A 74 -1.13 7.71 -7.32
C ARG A 74 -2.64 7.54 -7.55
N GLN A 75 -3.23 6.42 -7.15
CA GLN A 75 -4.67 6.18 -7.29
C GLN A 75 -5.47 6.87 -6.18
N VAL A 76 -4.92 6.98 -4.97
CA VAL A 76 -5.56 7.62 -3.81
C VAL A 76 -4.98 9.01 -3.50
N SER A 77 -4.96 9.90 -4.50
CA SER A 77 -4.35 11.23 -4.34
C SER A 77 -4.97 12.06 -3.21
N SER A 78 -6.28 11.92 -2.98
CA SER A 78 -6.98 12.60 -1.86
C SER A 78 -6.47 12.16 -0.49
N LEU A 79 -6.12 10.88 -0.30
CA LEU A 79 -5.48 10.41 0.93
C LEU A 79 -4.04 10.90 1.07
N CYS A 80 -3.36 11.16 -0.04
CA CYS A 80 -2.00 11.68 0.00
C CYS A 80 -1.93 13.10 0.59
N GLU A 81 -2.99 13.89 0.46
CA GLU A 81 -3.03 15.25 0.98
C GLU A 81 -3.19 15.29 2.51
N SER A 82 -3.89 14.31 3.08
CA SER A 82 -4.26 14.30 4.51
C SER A 82 -3.51 13.27 5.36
N ALA A 83 -3.01 12.18 4.79
CA ALA A 83 -2.49 11.04 5.54
C ALA A 83 -1.02 10.67 5.21
N MET A 84 -0.39 11.39 4.27
CA MET A 84 0.98 11.11 3.86
C MET A 84 1.99 11.59 4.90
N ARG A 85 2.88 10.69 5.33
CA ARG A 85 4.01 11.08 6.18
C ARG A 85 5.21 11.48 5.33
N TYR A 86 5.80 12.61 5.70
CA TYR A 86 7.01 13.15 5.10
C TYR A 86 8.19 12.86 6.01
N TYR A 87 9.25 12.27 5.44
CA TYR A 87 10.50 12.05 6.13
C TYR A 87 11.55 12.97 5.52
N PRO A 88 11.95 14.04 6.23
CA PRO A 88 12.98 14.95 5.74
C PRO A 88 14.32 14.21 5.62
N ASN A 89 15.11 14.60 4.63
CA ASN A 89 16.46 14.12 4.43
C ASN A 89 17.30 15.29 3.91
N GLU A 90 18.47 15.51 4.52
CA GLU A 90 19.35 16.62 4.15
C GLU A 90 20.17 16.35 2.88
N LYS A 91 20.45 15.07 2.57
CA LYS A 91 21.31 14.65 1.45
C LYS A 91 20.54 14.20 0.21
N HIS A 92 19.29 13.78 0.38
CA HIS A 92 18.46 13.21 -0.68
C HIS A 92 17.06 13.82 -0.69
N LYS A 93 16.31 13.59 -1.77
CA LYS A 93 14.90 14.00 -1.83
C LYS A 93 14.13 13.39 -0.65
N PRO A 94 13.28 14.16 0.06
CA PRO A 94 12.46 13.64 1.14
C PRO A 94 11.65 12.43 0.68
N SER A 95 11.61 11.39 1.52
CA SER A 95 10.75 10.24 1.24
C SER A 95 9.33 10.51 1.74
N ARG A 96 8.37 9.92 1.04
CA ARG A 96 6.95 10.06 1.33
C ARG A 96 6.36 8.67 1.45
N GLN A 97 5.56 8.45 2.47
CA GLN A 97 4.93 7.16 2.71
C GLN A 97 3.48 7.37 3.10
N LEU A 98 2.58 6.68 2.41
CA LEU A 98 1.15 6.71 2.72
C LEU A 98 0.75 5.49 3.56
N PHE A 99 1.20 4.31 3.11
CA PHE A 99 0.92 3.04 3.77
C PHE A 99 2.19 2.46 4.38
N ARG A 100 2.03 1.82 5.54
CA ARG A 100 3.04 0.96 6.14
C ARG A 100 2.62 -0.49 6.03
N CYS A 101 3.56 -1.37 5.71
CA CYS A 101 3.37 -2.81 5.80
C CYS A 101 3.48 -3.23 7.27
N LEU A 102 2.50 -3.96 7.80
CA LEU A 102 2.46 -4.40 9.19
C LEU A 102 3.08 -5.78 9.38
N LYS A 103 2.74 -6.71 8.49
CA LYS A 103 3.18 -8.10 8.48
C LYS A 103 3.32 -8.55 7.03
#